data_AF-A0A103XHQ9-F1
#
_entry.id   AF-A0A103XHQ9-F1
#
_cell.length_a   1.000
_cell.length_b   1.000
_cell.length_c   1.000
_cell.angle_alpha   90.00
_cell.angle_beta   90.00
_cell.angle_gamma   90.00
#
_symmetry.space_group_name_H-M   'P 1'
#
loop_
_entity.id
_entity.type
_entity.pdbx_description
1 polymer ?
#
loop_
_entity_poly.entity_id
_entity_poly.type
_entity_poly.pdbx_seq_one_letter_code
_entity_poly.pdbx_strand_id
1 'polypeptide(L)'
;MIEEELAFARSALQQALEFLPDNALVGFVSFGTQVQVHELGYADMSKVYVFRGSKEMTKEQVLDQLGLGGIAGGRRVGGAPGQGFQKGVVQGGGFPNSGVSRFLLPASDGAYIIQSLLEELVTDQWPVAPGNRSLRCTGVALSVAAGLLGACMPGTGARIVALVGGPCTEGPGSIISKDLSDPVRSHKDLDKDAAPYFRKAVQFYEELSKQMVSQGHVLDLFASALDQVGVAEMKVVIERTGGLVVLAESFGHSVFKDSFRRVFEKGEESLGLSHNGMLEINCSKDIKIQGIIGSCTSLEKKGPSVASTVIGQGNTTAWRLCGLDKNTCLTELVQGFDQEAAAVVMARLTSYKMESEETFDATRWLDRNLIRLCSKFGDYRKDDPTSFALNPSFSLFPQFMFNLRRSQFVQAFAQLLQAPHDDAELIIRDRFPVPRLVVCDQHGSQARFLLAKLNPSATYNNEGAAGMDVIFTDDVNLQVFFEHLQRLAVQSS
;
A
#
# COMPACT_ATOMS: atom_id res chain seq x y z
N MET A 1 -3.79 -19.08 11.01
CA MET A 1 -4.26 -19.15 9.60
C MET A 1 -4.76 -20.57 9.40
N ILE A 2 -5.89 -20.78 8.73
CA ILE A 2 -6.37 -22.14 8.43
C ILE A 2 -5.64 -22.70 7.21
N GLU A 3 -5.69 -24.02 7.01
CA GLU A 3 -4.93 -24.71 5.96
C GLU A 3 -5.28 -24.23 4.55
N GLU A 4 -6.56 -23.95 4.28
CA GLU A 4 -7.03 -23.43 3.00
C GLU A 4 -6.40 -22.07 2.65
N GLU A 5 -6.40 -21.14 3.61
CA GLU A 5 -5.77 -19.82 3.46
C GLU A 5 -4.25 -19.94 3.26
N LEU A 6 -3.60 -20.89 3.94
CA LEU A 6 -2.19 -21.18 3.74
C LEU A 6 -1.92 -21.75 2.33
N ALA A 7 -2.80 -22.60 1.82
CA ALA A 7 -2.69 -23.13 0.46
C ALA A 7 -2.77 -22.01 -0.60
N PHE A 8 -3.69 -21.05 -0.45
CA PHE A 8 -3.76 -19.89 -1.34
C PHE A 8 -2.51 -19.00 -1.25
N ALA A 9 -2.02 -18.72 -0.05
CA ALA A 9 -0.79 -17.97 0.16
C ALA A 9 0.44 -18.67 -0.46
N ARG A 10 0.56 -19.99 -0.28
CA ARG A 10 1.62 -20.80 -0.91
C ARG A 10 1.58 -20.71 -2.43
N SER A 11 0.40 -20.91 -3.02
CA SER A 11 0.22 -20.84 -4.47
C SER A 11 0.58 -19.45 -5.03
N ALA A 12 0.21 -18.38 -4.34
CA ALA A 12 0.57 -17.02 -4.73
C ALA A 12 2.09 -16.78 -4.66
N LEU A 13 2.76 -17.26 -3.60
CA LEU A 13 4.22 -17.15 -3.46
C LEU A 13 4.95 -17.97 -4.53
N GLN A 14 4.50 -19.20 -4.82
CA GLN A 14 5.04 -20.04 -5.89
C GLN A 14 4.96 -19.32 -7.24
N GLN A 15 3.78 -18.76 -7.56
CA GLN A 15 3.60 -17.98 -8.78
C GLN A 15 4.51 -16.73 -8.81
N ALA A 16 4.68 -16.01 -7.70
CA ALA A 16 5.55 -14.84 -7.67
C ALA A 16 7.03 -15.17 -7.92
N LEU A 17 7.52 -16.32 -7.43
CA LEU A 17 8.90 -16.77 -7.65
C LEU A 17 9.22 -16.98 -9.13
N GLU A 18 8.25 -17.43 -9.94
CA GLU A 18 8.41 -17.62 -11.39
C GLU A 18 8.62 -16.30 -12.15
N PHE A 19 8.17 -15.19 -11.60
CA PHE A 19 8.26 -13.89 -12.26
C PHE A 19 9.51 -13.08 -11.88
N LEU A 20 10.24 -13.51 -10.85
CA LEU A 20 11.44 -12.81 -10.41
C LEU A 20 12.55 -12.89 -11.47
N PRO A 21 13.36 -11.82 -11.64
CA PRO A 21 14.59 -11.91 -12.43
C PRO A 21 15.56 -12.94 -11.84
N ASP A 22 16.22 -13.72 -12.69
CA ASP A 22 17.12 -14.82 -12.28
C ASP A 22 18.20 -14.40 -11.27
N ASN A 23 18.70 -13.16 -11.39
CA ASN A 23 19.73 -12.61 -10.52
C ASN A 23 19.19 -11.92 -9.26
N ALA A 24 17.87 -11.82 -9.08
CA ALA A 24 17.26 -11.24 -7.88
C ALA A 24 17.55 -12.13 -6.67
N LEU A 25 18.02 -11.55 -5.58
CA LEU A 25 18.30 -12.32 -4.37
C LEU A 25 17.00 -12.60 -3.61
N VAL A 26 16.73 -13.87 -3.33
CA VAL A 26 15.54 -14.36 -2.62
C VAL A 26 15.93 -15.01 -1.30
N GLY A 27 15.10 -14.82 -0.28
CA GLY A 27 15.22 -15.43 1.04
C GLY A 27 13.84 -15.79 1.57
N PHE A 28 13.77 -16.71 2.53
CA PHE A 28 12.51 -17.18 3.07
C PHE A 28 12.51 -17.18 4.61
N VAL A 29 11.47 -16.58 5.18
CA VAL A 29 11.20 -16.57 6.62
C VAL A 29 9.74 -16.99 6.82
N SER A 30 9.52 -18.05 7.59
CA SER A 30 8.18 -18.45 8.04
C SER A 30 7.99 -18.09 9.51
N PHE A 31 6.76 -17.87 9.94
CA PHE A 31 6.50 -17.56 11.34
C PHE A 31 5.08 -17.92 11.80
N GLY A 32 4.95 -18.11 13.10
CA GLY A 32 3.71 -18.33 13.84
C GLY A 32 3.94 -17.92 15.29
N THR A 33 3.95 -18.89 16.20
CA THR A 33 4.42 -18.73 17.59
C THR A 33 5.92 -18.41 17.67
N GLN A 34 6.70 -18.88 16.69
CA GLN A 34 8.14 -18.65 16.57
C GLN A 34 8.48 -18.13 15.16
N VAL A 35 9.66 -17.55 14.99
CA VAL A 35 10.17 -17.13 13.69
C VAL A 35 11.21 -18.14 13.22
N GLN A 36 11.13 -18.54 11.97
CA GLN A 36 12.00 -19.53 11.33
C GLN A 36 12.69 -18.90 10.13
N VAL A 37 14.01 -18.74 10.20
CA VAL A 37 14.83 -18.24 9.10
C VAL A 37 15.47 -19.43 8.40
N HIS A 38 15.15 -19.61 7.12
CA HIS A 38 15.58 -20.77 6.33
C HIS A 38 16.93 -20.47 5.65
N GLU A 39 17.90 -21.37 5.82
CA GLU A 39 19.19 -21.31 5.14
C GLU A 39 19.06 -22.04 3.79
N LEU A 40 19.12 -21.30 2.69
CA LEU A 40 18.89 -21.82 1.34
C LEU A 40 20.16 -22.37 0.69
N GLY A 41 21.34 -21.83 1.03
CA GLY A 41 22.61 -22.17 0.37
C GLY A 41 23.20 -23.54 0.71
N TYR A 42 22.46 -24.39 1.43
CA TYR A 42 22.93 -25.70 1.86
C TYR A 42 22.07 -26.83 1.24
N ALA A 43 22.51 -27.35 0.10
CA ALA A 43 21.74 -28.30 -0.70
C ALA A 43 21.58 -29.70 -0.07
N ASP A 44 22.48 -30.09 0.84
CA ASP A 44 22.48 -31.46 1.40
C ASP A 44 21.38 -31.67 2.46
N MET A 45 20.91 -30.62 3.12
CA MET A 45 19.89 -30.71 4.18
C MET A 45 19.27 -29.34 4.48
N SER A 46 17.95 -29.29 4.72
CA SER A 46 17.30 -28.06 5.19
C SER A 46 17.80 -27.66 6.58
N LYS A 47 18.27 -26.42 6.73
CA LYS A 47 18.68 -25.82 8.02
C LYS A 47 17.80 -24.62 8.32
N VAL A 48 17.27 -24.57 9.54
CA VAL A 48 16.36 -23.51 9.98
C VAL A 48 16.83 -22.94 11.32
N TYR A 49 16.93 -21.61 11.41
CA TYR A 49 17.22 -20.88 12.63
C TYR A 49 15.92 -20.44 13.27
N VAL A 50 15.70 -20.86 14.52
CA VAL A 50 14.44 -20.62 15.22
C VAL A 50 14.63 -19.53 16.28
N PHE A 51 13.89 -18.45 16.14
CA PHE A 51 13.87 -17.33 17.09
C PHE A 51 12.57 -17.34 17.90
N ARG A 52 12.70 -17.02 19.19
CA ARG A 52 11.57 -16.98 20.11
C ARG A 52 10.70 -15.76 19.83
N GLY A 53 9.45 -15.99 19.44
CA GLY A 53 8.50 -14.93 19.08
C GLY A 53 8.10 -14.00 20.24
N SER A 54 8.32 -14.41 21.48
CA SER A 54 7.98 -13.61 22.67
C SER A 54 9.07 -12.60 23.08
N LYS A 55 10.24 -12.62 22.44
CA LYS A 55 11.42 -11.86 22.87
C LYS A 55 11.80 -10.83 21.82
N GLU A 56 11.99 -9.59 22.27
CA GLU A 56 12.62 -8.56 21.43
C GLU A 56 14.09 -8.87 21.20
N MET A 57 14.51 -8.77 19.94
CA MET A 57 15.87 -9.01 19.55
C MET A 57 16.40 -7.78 18.80
N THR A 58 17.55 -7.31 19.24
CA THR A 58 18.31 -6.27 18.54
C THR A 58 18.87 -6.82 17.24
N LYS A 59 19.15 -5.93 16.28
CA LYS A 59 19.82 -6.29 15.03
C LYS A 59 21.08 -7.12 15.32
N GLU A 60 21.93 -6.64 16.23
CA GLU A 60 23.21 -7.27 16.58
C GLU A 60 23.01 -8.71 17.08
N GLN A 61 22.01 -8.94 17.94
CA GLN A 61 21.69 -10.28 18.45
C GLN A 61 21.19 -11.23 17.35
N VAL A 62 20.39 -10.74 16.40
CA VAL A 62 19.96 -11.54 15.24
C VAL A 62 21.19 -11.96 14.42
N LEU A 63 22.10 -11.01 14.17
CA LEU A 63 23.30 -11.29 13.39
C LEU A 63 24.24 -12.26 14.07
N ASP A 64 24.46 -12.13 15.37
CA ASP A 64 25.30 -13.04 16.13
C ASP A 64 24.75 -14.48 16.09
N GLN A 65 23.43 -14.64 16.26
CA GLN A 65 22.79 -15.96 16.22
C GLN A 65 22.77 -16.60 14.83
N LEU A 66 22.77 -15.78 13.76
CA LEU A 66 22.90 -16.26 12.39
C LEU A 66 24.36 -16.51 11.96
N GLY A 67 25.33 -16.17 12.82
CA GLY A 67 26.75 -16.24 12.50
C GLY A 67 27.22 -15.14 11.53
N LEU A 68 26.49 -14.02 11.46
CA LEU A 68 26.75 -12.85 10.60
C LEU A 68 27.42 -11.68 11.35
N GLY A 69 27.56 -11.75 12.67
CA GLY A 69 28.10 -10.67 13.52
C GLY A 69 29.53 -10.21 13.15
N GLY A 70 30.33 -11.09 12.53
CA GLY A 70 31.69 -10.76 12.07
C GLY A 70 31.76 -9.93 10.78
N ILE A 71 30.65 -9.78 10.06
CA ILE A 71 30.60 -9.06 8.77
C ILE A 71 30.24 -7.57 8.98
N ALA A 72 29.48 -7.26 10.04
CA ALA A 72 28.96 -5.91 10.30
C ALA A 72 29.92 -4.99 11.09
N GLY A 73 30.85 -5.57 11.86
CA GLY A 73 31.91 -4.82 12.53
C GLY A 73 33.25 -5.20 11.92
N GLY A 74 33.95 -4.26 11.29
CA GLY A 74 35.26 -4.45 10.65
C GLY A 74 36.42 -4.88 11.58
N ARG A 75 36.22 -5.84 12.47
CA ARG A 75 37.28 -6.60 13.12
C ARG A 75 37.86 -7.56 12.09
N ARG A 76 38.80 -7.05 11.30
CA ARG A 76 39.98 -7.87 10.98
C ARG A 76 40.46 -8.44 12.31
N VAL A 77 40.50 -9.76 12.43
CA VAL A 77 41.23 -10.43 13.50
C VAL A 77 42.70 -10.04 13.30
N GLY A 78 43.08 -8.91 13.89
CA GLY A 78 44.45 -8.47 14.03
C GLY A 78 45.13 -9.41 15.00
N GLY A 79 46.13 -10.13 14.51
CA GLY A 79 46.96 -10.99 15.34
C GLY A 79 47.59 -10.20 16.48
N ALA A 80 47.43 -10.71 17.70
CA ALA A 80 48.31 -10.39 18.81
C ALA A 80 49.46 -11.41 18.82
N PRO A 81 50.72 -10.99 18.99
CA PRO A 81 51.87 -11.88 19.02
C PRO A 81 52.07 -12.44 20.43
N GLY A 82 51.99 -13.76 20.62
CA GLY A 82 52.33 -14.35 21.91
C GLY A 82 51.93 -15.81 22.13
N GLN A 83 52.86 -16.71 21.82
CA GLN A 83 53.11 -18.03 22.43
C GLN A 83 51.92 -18.98 22.73
N GLY A 84 51.75 -19.93 21.80
CA GLY A 84 51.92 -21.37 22.08
C GLY A 84 50.82 -22.07 22.87
N PHE A 85 49.95 -22.80 22.17
CA PHE A 85 49.59 -24.20 22.47
C PHE A 85 48.84 -24.80 21.27
N GLN A 86 49.39 -25.86 20.68
CA GLN A 86 48.77 -26.67 19.63
C GLN A 86 47.59 -27.46 20.20
N LYS A 87 46.43 -27.41 19.53
CA LYS A 87 45.48 -28.53 19.55
C LYS A 87 44.64 -28.56 18.27
N GLY A 88 44.83 -29.62 17.49
CA GLY A 88 43.82 -30.19 16.60
C GLY A 88 43.65 -29.51 15.23
N VAL A 89 44.48 -29.91 14.27
CA VAL A 89 44.12 -29.83 12.85
C VAL A 89 42.96 -30.80 12.63
N VAL A 90 41.74 -30.28 12.49
CA VAL A 90 40.64 -31.02 11.84
C VAL A 90 40.74 -30.71 10.35
N GLN A 91 41.46 -31.57 9.64
CA GLN A 91 41.30 -31.75 8.21
C GLN A 91 39.93 -32.42 7.98
N GLY A 92 38.96 -31.64 7.51
CA GLY A 92 37.66 -32.17 7.08
C GLY A 92 36.54 -31.11 7.10
N GLY A 93 36.07 -30.71 5.92
CA GLY A 93 34.72 -30.16 5.74
C GLY A 93 34.52 -28.65 5.86
N GLY A 94 35.45 -27.82 5.37
CA GLY A 94 35.20 -26.38 5.24
C GLY A 94 34.04 -26.10 4.28
N PHE A 95 32.89 -25.66 4.80
CA PHE A 95 31.74 -25.25 3.98
C PHE A 95 32.10 -24.03 3.10
N PRO A 96 31.75 -23.99 1.79
CA PRO A 96 32.24 -22.95 0.88
C PRO A 96 31.62 -21.55 1.01
N ASN A 97 30.69 -21.29 1.94
CA ASN A 97 30.04 -19.98 2.05
C ASN A 97 29.82 -19.57 3.51
N SER A 98 30.83 -18.96 4.13
CA SER A 98 30.73 -18.39 5.48
C SER A 98 30.07 -17.00 5.51
N GLY A 99 29.20 -16.69 4.54
CA GLY A 99 28.69 -15.35 4.27
C GLY A 99 27.19 -15.31 3.95
N VAL A 100 26.72 -14.09 3.77
CA VAL A 100 25.35 -13.66 3.38
C VAL A 100 24.66 -14.54 2.32
N SER A 101 25.43 -15.10 1.38
CA SER A 101 25.00 -15.95 0.28
C SER A 101 24.31 -17.25 0.70
N ARG A 102 24.29 -17.59 1.99
CA ARG A 102 23.59 -18.78 2.49
C ARG A 102 22.12 -18.56 2.82
N PHE A 103 21.71 -17.33 3.11
CA PHE A 103 20.31 -16.98 3.41
C PHE A 103 19.60 -16.31 2.24
N LEU A 104 20.38 -15.64 1.39
CA LEU A 104 19.89 -15.00 0.16
C LEU A 104 20.61 -15.63 -1.04
N LEU A 105 19.86 -16.24 -1.94
CA LEU A 105 20.37 -16.83 -3.19
C LEU A 105 19.79 -16.11 -4.40
N PRO A 106 20.49 -16.07 -5.55
CA PRO A 106 19.86 -15.69 -6.82
C PRO A 106 18.61 -16.53 -7.06
N ALA A 107 17.56 -15.93 -7.62
CA ALA A 107 16.29 -16.60 -7.89
C ALA A 107 16.48 -17.84 -8.79
N SER A 108 17.48 -17.82 -9.70
CA SER A 108 17.86 -18.99 -10.52
C SER A 108 18.12 -20.25 -9.70
N ASP A 109 18.64 -20.09 -8.48
CA ASP A 109 19.06 -21.19 -7.61
C ASP A 109 18.09 -21.34 -6.42
N GLY A 110 17.68 -20.21 -5.83
CA GLY A 110 16.88 -20.16 -4.62
C GLY A 110 15.38 -20.40 -4.84
N ALA A 111 14.83 -20.09 -6.03
CA ALA A 111 13.39 -20.20 -6.27
C ALA A 111 12.90 -21.64 -6.13
N TYR A 112 13.64 -22.61 -6.68
CA TYR A 112 13.30 -24.04 -6.55
C TYR A 112 13.34 -24.51 -5.10
N ILE A 113 14.36 -24.08 -4.34
CA ILE A 113 14.50 -24.44 -2.91
C ILE A 113 13.32 -23.88 -2.12
N ILE A 114 12.96 -22.61 -2.33
CA ILE A 114 11.81 -22.00 -1.67
C ILE A 114 10.51 -22.69 -2.10
N GLN A 115 10.37 -23.09 -3.36
CA GLN A 115 9.20 -23.84 -3.84
C GLN A 115 9.04 -25.17 -3.08
N SER A 116 10.11 -25.95 -2.89
CA SER A 116 10.08 -27.18 -2.08
C SER A 116 9.74 -26.88 -0.62
N LEU A 117 10.30 -25.82 -0.03
CA LEU A 117 9.95 -25.39 1.33
C LEU A 117 8.47 -25.00 1.44
N LEU A 118 7.90 -24.37 0.41
CA LEU A 118 6.48 -24.00 0.38
C LEU A 118 5.58 -25.24 0.25
N GLU A 119 5.97 -26.26 -0.51
CA GLU A 119 5.23 -27.52 -0.62
C GLU A 119 5.12 -28.23 0.73
N GLU A 120 6.19 -28.21 1.52
CA GLU A 120 6.26 -28.79 2.87
C GLU A 120 5.69 -27.88 3.98
N LEU A 121 5.42 -26.60 3.68
CA LEU A 121 4.95 -25.63 4.67
C LEU A 121 3.54 -25.98 5.14
N VAL A 122 3.42 -26.20 6.45
CA VAL A 122 2.15 -26.49 7.14
C VAL A 122 1.73 -25.34 8.05
N THR A 123 0.47 -25.39 8.49
CA THR A 123 -0.05 -24.49 9.53
C THR A 123 0.73 -24.65 10.84
N ASP A 124 0.76 -23.58 11.65
CA ASP A 124 1.45 -23.62 12.94
C ASP A 124 0.80 -24.67 13.87
N GLN A 125 1.61 -25.61 14.35
CA GLN A 125 1.13 -26.78 15.11
C GLN A 125 1.05 -26.52 16.62
N TRP A 126 1.42 -25.33 17.09
CA TRP A 126 1.27 -24.96 18.50
C TRP A 126 -0.22 -24.98 18.89
N PRO A 127 -0.61 -25.73 19.94
CA PRO A 127 -2.00 -25.83 20.36
C PRO A 127 -2.59 -24.48 20.76
N VAL A 128 -3.79 -24.19 20.26
CA VAL A 128 -4.57 -23.02 20.64
C VAL A 128 -5.66 -23.44 21.60
N ALA A 129 -5.57 -22.98 22.86
CA ALA A 129 -6.59 -23.30 23.85
C ALA A 129 -7.94 -22.66 23.48
N PRO A 130 -9.08 -23.30 23.79
CA PRO A 130 -10.40 -22.70 23.54
C PRO A 130 -10.51 -21.30 24.13
N GLY A 131 -11.16 -20.39 23.40
CA GLY A 131 -11.27 -18.99 23.80
C GLY A 131 -10.01 -18.15 23.54
N ASN A 132 -8.95 -18.71 22.94
CA ASN A 132 -7.77 -17.95 22.55
C ASN A 132 -7.58 -17.88 21.02
N ARG A 133 -6.92 -16.81 20.58
CA ARG A 133 -6.31 -16.64 19.27
C ARG A 133 -5.02 -17.44 19.19
N SER A 134 -4.62 -17.82 17.98
CA SER A 134 -3.26 -18.31 17.72
C SER A 134 -2.22 -17.29 18.14
N LEU A 135 -1.10 -17.77 18.66
CA LEU A 135 0.07 -16.95 18.94
C LEU A 135 0.74 -16.56 17.62
N ARG A 136 0.99 -15.26 17.45
CA ARG A 136 1.58 -14.71 16.23
C ARG A 136 2.57 -13.62 16.59
N CYS A 137 3.82 -13.84 16.22
CA CYS A 137 4.93 -12.92 16.49
C CYS A 137 5.34 -12.08 15.27
N THR A 138 4.36 -11.45 14.60
CA THR A 138 4.59 -10.66 13.37
C THR A 138 5.69 -9.60 13.56
N GLY A 139 5.68 -8.87 14.68
CA GLY A 139 6.68 -7.83 14.92
C GLY A 139 8.11 -8.40 15.00
N VAL A 140 8.29 -9.55 15.68
CA VAL A 140 9.60 -10.23 15.73
C VAL A 140 10.01 -10.74 14.35
N ALA A 141 9.08 -11.32 13.58
CA ALA A 141 9.36 -11.80 12.23
C ALA A 141 9.87 -10.67 11.32
N LEU A 142 9.23 -9.51 11.37
CA LEU A 142 9.63 -8.32 10.61
C LEU A 142 10.99 -7.77 11.08
N SER A 143 11.23 -7.72 12.39
CA SER A 143 12.53 -7.29 12.95
C SER A 143 13.67 -8.21 12.53
N VAL A 144 13.47 -9.53 12.61
CA VAL A 144 14.45 -10.54 12.19
C VAL A 144 14.73 -10.42 10.69
N ALA A 145 13.69 -10.30 9.85
CA ALA A 145 13.86 -10.12 8.41
C ALA A 145 14.61 -8.83 8.06
N ALA A 146 14.26 -7.70 8.70
CA ALA A 146 14.96 -6.43 8.51
C ALA A 146 16.42 -6.51 8.99
N GLY A 147 16.69 -7.19 10.10
CA GLY A 147 18.03 -7.44 10.61
C GLY A 147 18.89 -8.26 9.64
N LEU A 148 18.33 -9.37 9.14
CA LEU A 148 18.96 -10.24 8.14
C LEU A 148 19.32 -9.45 6.88
N LEU A 149 18.36 -8.77 6.26
CA LEU A 149 18.60 -7.95 5.08
C LEU A 149 19.65 -6.87 5.35
N GLY A 150 19.59 -6.22 6.52
CA GLY A 150 20.49 -5.14 6.91
C GLY A 150 21.95 -5.56 7.14
N ALA A 151 22.23 -6.85 7.29
CA ALA A 151 23.59 -7.38 7.24
C ALA A 151 23.96 -7.95 5.88
N CYS A 152 22.97 -8.49 5.18
CA CYS A 152 23.19 -9.09 3.88
C CYS A 152 23.52 -8.05 2.80
N MET A 153 22.79 -6.94 2.78
CA MET A 153 22.80 -6.01 1.65
C MET A 153 22.86 -4.54 2.13
N PRO A 154 23.89 -4.13 2.90
CA PRO A 154 23.94 -2.77 3.43
C PRO A 154 23.98 -1.72 2.30
N GLY A 155 23.02 -0.79 2.31
CA GLY A 155 22.94 0.30 1.33
C GLY A 155 22.41 -0.11 -0.05
N THR A 156 21.96 -1.36 -0.21
CA THR A 156 21.26 -1.83 -1.41
C THR A 156 19.77 -1.93 -1.11
N GLY A 157 18.92 -1.53 -2.05
CA GLY A 157 17.48 -1.67 -1.90
C GLY A 157 17.05 -3.13 -1.75
N ALA A 158 16.19 -3.42 -0.77
CA ALA A 158 15.59 -4.73 -0.56
C ALA A 158 14.14 -4.58 -0.12
N ARG A 159 13.34 -5.64 -0.30
CA ARG A 159 11.90 -5.63 -0.04
C ARG A 159 11.50 -6.82 0.83
N ILE A 160 10.85 -6.54 1.95
CA ILE A 160 10.20 -7.55 2.79
C ILE A 160 8.75 -7.63 2.34
N VAL A 161 8.35 -8.78 1.83
CA VAL A 161 6.96 -9.06 1.42
C VAL A 161 6.31 -9.92 2.50
N ALA A 162 5.47 -9.31 3.33
CA ALA A 162 4.85 -9.98 4.48
C ALA A 162 3.41 -10.41 4.15
N LEU A 163 3.15 -11.73 4.16
CA LEU A 163 1.80 -12.28 4.09
C LEU A 163 1.29 -12.57 5.51
N VAL A 164 0.26 -11.84 5.95
CA VAL A 164 -0.22 -11.88 7.34
C VAL A 164 -1.69 -12.27 7.43
N GLY A 165 -1.97 -13.39 8.07
CA GLY A 165 -3.34 -13.92 8.22
C GLY A 165 -4.04 -13.56 9.54
N GLY A 166 -3.80 -12.39 10.12
CA GLY A 166 -4.35 -11.97 11.43
C GLY A 166 -3.40 -11.09 12.26
N PRO A 167 -3.86 -10.51 13.38
CA PRO A 167 -3.07 -9.58 14.19
C PRO A 167 -1.90 -10.25 14.90
N CYS A 168 -0.87 -9.47 15.21
CA CYS A 168 0.22 -9.86 16.11
C CYS A 168 -0.34 -10.01 17.54
N THR A 169 -0.19 -11.17 18.14
CA THR A 169 -0.72 -11.51 19.48
C THR A 169 0.38 -11.82 20.50
N GLU A 170 1.63 -11.93 20.06
CA GLU A 170 2.76 -12.23 20.93
C GLU A 170 4.01 -11.43 20.56
N GLY A 171 4.74 -10.99 21.59
CA GLY A 171 6.01 -10.30 21.44
C GLY A 171 5.89 -8.80 21.14
N PRO A 172 7.02 -8.14 20.83
CA PRO A 172 7.04 -6.76 20.37
C PRO A 172 6.13 -6.56 19.14
N GLY A 173 5.42 -5.43 19.12
CA GLY A 173 4.44 -5.15 18.07
C GLY A 173 3.11 -5.88 18.22
N SER A 174 2.82 -6.53 19.37
CA SER A 174 1.49 -7.07 19.69
C SER A 174 0.41 -6.00 19.55
N ILE A 175 -0.64 -6.34 18.80
CA ILE A 175 -1.80 -5.50 18.50
C ILE A 175 -2.94 -5.76 19.49
N ILE A 176 -3.01 -7.00 19.98
CA ILE A 176 -4.07 -7.48 20.87
C ILE A 176 -3.57 -8.64 21.71
N SER A 177 -4.27 -8.95 22.80
CA SER A 177 -4.05 -10.16 23.57
C SER A 177 -4.47 -11.42 22.80
N LYS A 178 -4.07 -12.58 23.31
CA LYS A 178 -4.55 -13.86 22.82
C LYS A 178 -5.99 -14.16 23.21
N ASP A 179 -6.57 -13.52 24.22
CA ASP A 179 -7.92 -13.85 24.71
C ASP A 179 -8.99 -13.32 23.76
N LEU A 180 -9.86 -14.19 23.21
CA LEU A 180 -10.92 -13.81 22.27
C LEU A 180 -11.97 -12.86 22.89
N SER A 181 -12.08 -12.82 24.22
CA SER A 181 -12.96 -11.88 24.91
C SER A 181 -12.48 -10.42 24.81
N ASP A 182 -11.17 -10.21 24.59
CA ASP A 182 -10.63 -8.89 24.30
C ASP A 182 -10.95 -8.54 22.84
N PRO A 183 -11.75 -7.49 22.55
CA PRO A 183 -12.04 -7.09 21.18
C PRO A 183 -10.84 -6.36 20.54
N VAL A 184 -10.74 -6.44 19.21
CA VAL A 184 -9.79 -5.59 18.50
C VAL A 184 -10.24 -4.14 18.62
N ARG A 185 -9.31 -3.25 19.00
CA ARG A 185 -9.59 -1.83 19.19
C ARG A 185 -10.32 -1.19 18.01
N SER A 186 -11.29 -0.35 18.33
CA SER A 186 -12.04 0.50 17.40
C SER A 186 -11.54 1.96 17.44
N HIS A 187 -12.02 2.79 16.52
CA HIS A 187 -11.74 4.24 16.57
C HIS A 187 -12.21 4.89 17.88
N LYS A 188 -13.36 4.47 18.41
CA LYS A 188 -13.88 4.94 19.71
C LYS A 188 -12.95 4.61 20.87
N ASP A 189 -12.28 3.47 20.82
CA ASP A 189 -11.32 3.08 21.85
C ASP A 189 -10.04 3.93 21.74
N LEU A 190 -9.58 4.23 20.52
CA LEU A 190 -8.44 5.13 20.29
C LEU A 190 -8.74 6.55 20.79
N ASP A 191 -9.93 7.07 20.47
CA ASP A 191 -10.36 8.42 20.88
C ASP A 191 -10.45 8.57 22.40
N LYS A 192 -10.80 7.48 23.10
CA LYS A 192 -10.89 7.42 24.57
C LYS A 192 -9.61 6.96 25.26
N ASP A 193 -8.54 6.73 24.51
CA ASP A 193 -7.29 6.14 25.00
C ASP A 193 -7.47 4.79 25.72
N ALA A 194 -8.46 4.01 25.29
CA ALA A 194 -8.84 2.70 25.82
C ALA A 194 -8.21 1.52 25.04
N ALA A 195 -7.15 1.76 24.27
CA ALA A 195 -6.47 0.76 23.45
C ALA A 195 -5.07 0.42 24.02
N PRO A 196 -4.95 -0.57 24.93
CA PRO A 196 -3.73 -0.77 25.75
C PRO A 196 -2.48 -1.16 24.95
N TYR A 197 -2.65 -1.77 23.78
CA TYR A 197 -1.55 -2.23 22.92
C TYR A 197 -1.07 -1.17 21.92
N PHE A 198 -1.93 -0.20 21.56
CA PHE A 198 -1.74 0.65 20.39
C PHE A 198 -0.45 1.48 20.45
N ARG A 199 -0.25 2.25 21.52
CA ARG A 199 0.93 3.13 21.65
C ARG A 199 2.25 2.36 21.64
N LYS A 200 2.31 1.23 22.36
CA LYS A 200 3.53 0.40 22.42
C LYS A 200 3.84 -0.24 21.07
N ALA A 201 2.81 -0.71 20.35
CA ALA A 201 2.97 -1.27 19.02
C ALA A 201 3.41 -0.21 17.99
N VAL A 202 2.78 0.96 17.97
CA VAL A 202 3.20 2.09 17.12
C VAL A 202 4.65 2.46 17.38
N GLN A 203 5.08 2.56 18.65
CA GLN A 203 6.46 2.85 19.00
C GLN A 203 7.44 1.80 18.47
N PHE A 204 7.08 0.51 18.57
CA PHE A 204 7.90 -0.57 18.02
C PHE A 204 8.07 -0.44 16.50
N TYR A 205 6.97 -0.26 15.77
CA TYR A 205 7.02 -0.11 14.30
C TYR A 205 7.67 1.20 13.85
N GLU A 206 7.59 2.26 14.66
CA GLU A 206 8.32 3.51 14.46
C GLU A 206 9.84 3.27 14.52
N GLU A 207 10.35 2.54 15.51
CA GLU A 207 11.79 2.20 15.59
C GLU A 207 12.23 1.28 14.46
N LEU A 208 11.41 0.28 14.12
CA LEU A 208 11.66 -0.58 12.96
C LEU A 208 11.72 0.23 11.66
N SER A 209 10.87 1.26 11.52
CA SER A 209 10.87 2.16 10.36
C SER A 209 12.21 2.88 10.21
N LYS A 210 12.78 3.41 11.29
CA LYS A 210 14.08 4.11 11.26
C LYS A 210 15.18 3.17 10.80
N GLN A 211 15.19 1.94 11.31
CA GLN A 211 16.13 0.90 10.88
C GLN A 211 15.99 0.63 9.37
N MET A 212 14.79 0.32 8.89
CA MET A 212 14.56 -0.03 7.48
C MET A 212 14.87 1.13 6.53
N VAL A 213 14.46 2.36 6.89
CA VAL A 213 14.77 3.57 6.11
C VAL A 213 16.27 3.80 6.01
N SER A 214 17.01 3.65 7.12
CA SER A 214 18.47 3.82 7.11
C SER A 214 19.17 2.83 6.18
N GLN A 215 18.59 1.63 6.04
CA GLN A 215 19.09 0.55 5.19
C GLN A 215 18.61 0.67 3.73
N GLY A 216 17.58 1.47 3.45
CA GLY A 216 16.98 1.60 2.13
C GLY A 216 16.02 0.44 1.80
N HIS A 217 15.44 -0.20 2.82
CA HIS A 217 14.55 -1.36 2.66
C HIS A 217 13.08 -0.96 2.66
N VAL A 218 12.25 -1.79 2.03
CA VAL A 218 10.81 -1.62 1.87
C VAL A 218 10.05 -2.70 2.64
N LEU A 219 8.92 -2.35 3.26
CA LEU A 219 7.99 -3.32 3.84
C LEU A 219 6.64 -3.30 3.11
N ASP A 220 6.34 -4.37 2.38
CA ASP A 220 4.99 -4.61 1.85
C ASP A 220 4.20 -5.50 2.80
N LEU A 221 2.94 -5.15 3.01
CA LEU A 221 2.01 -5.90 3.83
C LEU A 221 0.81 -6.37 3.01
N PHE A 222 0.75 -7.67 2.76
CA PHE A 222 -0.42 -8.34 2.20
C PHE A 222 -1.13 -9.09 3.31
N ALA A 223 -2.27 -8.59 3.73
CA ALA A 223 -3.00 -9.18 4.84
C ALA A 223 -4.38 -9.67 4.43
N SER A 224 -4.65 -10.92 4.81
CA SER A 224 -5.93 -11.57 4.57
C SER A 224 -6.49 -12.10 5.88
N ALA A 225 -7.55 -11.46 6.37
CA ALA A 225 -8.21 -11.86 7.61
C ALA A 225 -9.64 -11.31 7.62
N LEU A 226 -10.53 -12.02 8.32
CA LEU A 226 -11.91 -11.57 8.55
C LEU A 226 -11.99 -10.41 9.57
N ASP A 227 -10.95 -10.22 10.37
CA ASP A 227 -10.82 -9.15 11.36
C ASP A 227 -9.50 -8.39 11.13
N GLN A 228 -9.31 -7.28 11.84
CA GLN A 228 -8.18 -6.38 11.62
C GLN A 228 -6.82 -7.04 11.98
N VAL A 229 -5.79 -6.73 11.20
CA VAL A 229 -4.43 -7.28 11.38
C VAL A 229 -3.44 -6.33 12.08
N GLY A 230 -3.86 -5.11 12.38
CA GLY A 230 -2.97 -4.09 12.97
C GLY A 230 -2.27 -3.17 11.97
N VAL A 231 -2.89 -2.90 10.81
CA VAL A 231 -2.34 -1.94 9.82
C VAL A 231 -2.16 -0.55 10.44
N ALA A 232 -3.05 -0.11 11.33
CA ALA A 232 -2.95 1.20 11.95
C ALA A 232 -1.62 1.40 12.70
N GLU A 233 -1.12 0.35 13.35
CA GLU A 233 0.15 0.34 14.08
C GLU A 233 1.34 0.18 13.13
N MET A 234 1.21 -0.64 12.08
CA MET A 234 2.27 -0.87 11.09
C MET A 234 2.36 0.24 10.03
N LYS A 235 1.36 1.10 9.93
CA LYS A 235 1.25 2.19 8.93
C LYS A 235 2.54 2.97 8.80
N VAL A 236 3.15 3.30 9.93
CA VAL A 236 4.32 4.18 9.96
C VAL A 236 5.56 3.59 9.30
N VAL A 237 5.82 2.29 9.45
CA VAL A 237 6.94 1.63 8.76
C VAL A 237 6.66 1.43 7.28
N ILE A 238 5.41 1.13 6.91
CA ILE A 238 5.03 0.92 5.52
C ILE A 238 5.10 2.24 4.74
N GLU A 239 4.49 3.31 5.23
CA GLU A 239 4.49 4.63 4.56
C GLU A 239 5.90 5.21 4.43
N ARG A 240 6.71 5.16 5.50
CA ARG A 240 8.07 5.72 5.47
C ARG A 240 9.02 5.00 4.53
N THR A 241 8.75 3.72 4.29
CA THR A 241 9.56 2.90 3.40
C THR A 241 9.00 2.82 1.96
N GLY A 242 7.82 3.39 1.69
CA GLY A 242 7.21 3.31 0.36
C GLY A 242 6.70 1.92 0.02
N GLY A 243 6.25 1.18 1.04
CA GLY A 243 5.70 -0.16 0.89
C GLY A 243 4.22 -0.17 0.51
N LEU A 244 3.79 -1.33 0.01
CA LEU A 244 2.43 -1.60 -0.43
C LEU A 244 1.58 -2.15 0.72
N VAL A 245 0.28 -1.84 0.71
CA VAL A 245 -0.71 -2.46 1.60
C VAL A 245 -1.83 -3.04 0.76
N VAL A 246 -2.08 -4.34 0.92
CA VAL A 246 -3.26 -5.01 0.35
C VAL A 246 -4.01 -5.68 1.47
N LEU A 247 -5.28 -5.30 1.63
CA LEU A 247 -6.20 -5.89 2.59
C LEU A 247 -7.26 -6.70 1.84
N ALA A 248 -7.41 -7.96 2.22
CA ALA A 248 -8.44 -8.85 1.71
C ALA A 248 -9.07 -9.65 2.86
N GLU A 249 -10.23 -10.26 2.59
CA GLU A 249 -10.89 -11.16 3.54
C GLU A 249 -10.24 -12.56 3.52
N SER A 250 -9.63 -12.93 2.39
CA SER A 250 -9.03 -14.23 2.12
C SER A 250 -7.90 -14.10 1.08
N PHE A 251 -6.85 -14.91 1.22
CA PHE A 251 -5.82 -15.09 0.19
C PHE A 251 -6.36 -15.77 -1.09
N GLY A 252 -7.54 -16.38 -1.04
CA GLY A 252 -8.24 -16.90 -2.21
C GLY A 252 -8.97 -15.82 -3.02
N HIS A 253 -9.18 -14.63 -2.45
CA HIS A 253 -9.95 -13.55 -3.08
C HIS A 253 -9.14 -12.82 -4.16
N SER A 254 -9.79 -12.38 -5.24
CA SER A 254 -9.17 -11.69 -6.38
C SER A 254 -8.40 -10.44 -5.97
N VAL A 255 -8.95 -9.66 -5.02
CA VAL A 255 -8.26 -8.48 -4.45
C VAL A 255 -6.85 -8.82 -3.98
N PHE A 256 -6.64 -9.96 -3.30
CA PHE A 256 -5.28 -10.38 -2.94
C PHE A 256 -4.57 -10.98 -4.15
N LYS A 257 -5.13 -12.00 -4.79
CA LYS A 257 -4.45 -12.80 -5.81
C LYS A 257 -3.96 -11.94 -6.97
N ASP A 258 -4.84 -11.11 -7.51
CA ASP A 258 -4.55 -10.29 -8.68
C ASP A 258 -3.66 -9.11 -8.30
N SER A 259 -3.84 -8.51 -7.11
CA SER A 259 -2.90 -7.46 -6.64
C SER A 259 -1.50 -8.04 -6.42
N PHE A 260 -1.39 -9.17 -5.73
CA PHE A 260 -0.11 -9.81 -5.44
C PHE A 260 0.60 -10.17 -6.75
N ARG A 261 -0.10 -10.80 -7.69
CA ARG A 261 0.44 -11.12 -9.02
C ARG A 261 0.96 -9.87 -9.73
N ARG A 262 0.19 -8.78 -9.78
CA ARG A 262 0.58 -7.55 -10.48
C ARG A 262 1.83 -6.88 -9.96
N VAL A 263 2.20 -7.10 -8.70
CA VAL A 263 3.49 -6.60 -8.17
C VAL A 263 4.67 -7.28 -8.86
N PHE A 264 4.50 -8.52 -9.31
CA PHE A 264 5.56 -9.32 -9.92
C PHE A 264 5.39 -9.52 -11.42
N GLU A 265 4.26 -9.13 -12.02
CA GLU A 265 4.08 -9.18 -13.47
C GLU A 265 5.18 -8.36 -14.17
N LYS A 266 5.94 -9.01 -15.05
CA LYS A 266 7.00 -8.35 -15.83
C LYS A 266 6.35 -7.27 -16.70
N GLY A 267 6.77 -6.02 -16.52
CA GLY A 267 6.56 -4.97 -17.51
C GLY A 267 7.42 -5.22 -18.76
N GLU A 268 7.47 -4.24 -19.67
CA GLU A 268 8.21 -4.37 -20.94
C GLU A 268 9.69 -4.75 -20.74
N GLU A 269 10.33 -4.37 -19.62
CA GLU A 269 11.76 -4.66 -19.35
C GLU A 269 12.12 -5.01 -17.87
N SER A 270 11.22 -4.84 -16.89
CA SER A 270 11.48 -5.11 -15.46
C SER A 270 10.18 -5.20 -14.63
N LEU A 271 10.30 -5.42 -13.32
CA LEU A 271 9.15 -5.41 -12.38
C LEU A 271 8.53 -4.01 -12.16
N GLY A 272 9.10 -2.94 -12.73
CA GLY A 272 8.57 -1.58 -12.55
C GLY A 272 8.71 -1.01 -11.13
N LEU A 273 9.47 -1.69 -10.27
CA LEU A 273 9.78 -1.29 -8.89
C LEU A 273 11.18 -0.68 -8.83
N SER A 274 11.29 0.50 -8.22
CA SER A 274 12.53 1.22 -7.98
C SER A 274 12.81 1.31 -6.47
N HIS A 275 14.08 1.31 -6.09
CA HIS A 275 14.50 1.25 -4.70
C HIS A 275 15.59 2.27 -4.36
N ASN A 276 15.65 2.66 -3.09
CA ASN A 276 16.67 3.54 -2.52
C ASN A 276 16.85 4.87 -3.27
N GLY A 277 15.74 5.48 -3.69
CA GLY A 277 15.71 6.78 -4.33
C GLY A 277 16.02 7.92 -3.35
N MET A 278 16.59 9.00 -3.88
CA MET A 278 16.80 10.25 -3.17
C MET A 278 16.18 11.40 -3.96
N LEU A 279 15.27 12.12 -3.33
CA LEU A 279 14.69 13.35 -3.88
C LEU A 279 15.34 14.54 -3.20
N GLU A 280 15.86 15.48 -3.99
CA GLU A 280 16.34 16.76 -3.50
C GLU A 280 15.65 17.89 -4.27
N ILE A 281 15.04 18.82 -3.54
CA ILE A 281 14.37 19.98 -4.13
C ILE A 281 15.25 21.22 -3.94
N ASN A 282 15.59 21.86 -5.05
CA ASN A 282 16.31 23.12 -5.08
C ASN A 282 15.41 24.20 -5.65
N CYS A 283 15.33 25.33 -4.95
CA CYS A 283 14.46 26.45 -5.33
C CYS A 283 15.21 27.79 -5.19
N SER A 284 14.70 28.82 -5.87
CA SER A 284 15.19 30.19 -5.76
C SER A 284 15.17 30.70 -4.32
N LYS A 285 16.01 31.69 -4.00
CA LYS A 285 16.23 32.17 -2.61
C LYS A 285 14.96 32.57 -1.87
N ASP A 286 13.96 33.07 -2.60
CA ASP A 286 12.69 33.59 -2.09
C ASP A 286 11.63 32.50 -1.87
N ILE A 287 11.90 31.27 -2.32
CA ILE A 287 11.03 30.12 -2.12
C ILE A 287 11.57 29.30 -0.94
N LYS A 288 10.69 28.91 -0.03
CA LYS A 288 11.01 28.02 1.10
C LYS A 288 10.17 26.75 1.03
N ILE A 289 10.78 25.66 1.47
CA ILE A 289 10.23 24.30 1.46
C ILE A 289 9.73 23.98 2.87
N GLN A 290 8.43 23.76 3.00
CA GLN A 290 7.80 23.40 4.28
C GLN A 290 7.85 21.89 4.55
N GLY A 291 7.86 21.09 3.49
CA GLY A 291 7.97 19.63 3.55
C GLY A 291 7.21 18.95 2.41
N ILE A 292 7.15 17.61 2.46
CA ILE A 292 6.43 16.77 1.51
C ILE A 292 5.39 15.92 2.24
N ILE A 293 4.24 15.70 1.61
CA ILE A 293 3.26 14.69 2.04
C ILE A 293 3.30 13.54 1.04
N GLY A 294 3.61 12.35 1.55
CA GLY A 294 3.69 11.13 0.75
C GLY A 294 4.69 10.14 1.35
N SER A 295 4.85 9.01 0.67
CA SER A 295 5.67 7.89 1.12
C SER A 295 7.18 8.19 0.97
N CYS A 296 7.72 8.93 1.92
CA CYS A 296 9.13 9.30 1.98
C CYS A 296 9.55 9.56 3.43
N THR A 297 10.86 9.64 3.65
CA THR A 297 11.42 10.03 4.95
C THR A 297 12.39 11.19 4.80
N SER A 298 12.24 12.19 5.67
CA SER A 298 13.16 13.35 5.73
C SER A 298 14.61 12.91 5.94
N LEU A 299 15.54 13.47 5.16
CA LEU A 299 16.98 13.35 5.39
C LEU A 299 17.54 14.47 6.27
N GLU A 300 16.66 15.33 6.82
CA GLU A 300 17.00 16.42 7.73
C GLU A 300 18.08 17.38 7.21
N LYS A 301 18.23 17.49 5.89
CA LYS A 301 19.20 18.36 5.22
C LYS A 301 18.84 19.82 5.50
N LYS A 302 19.62 20.46 6.37
CA LYS A 302 19.45 21.88 6.69
C LYS A 302 19.95 22.77 5.56
N GLY A 303 19.30 23.92 5.40
CA GLY A 303 19.69 24.89 4.38
C GLY A 303 18.81 26.13 4.38
N PRO A 304 19.19 27.17 3.63
CA PRO A 304 18.46 28.43 3.57
C PRO A 304 17.07 28.28 2.94
N SER A 305 16.83 27.22 2.16
CA SER A 305 15.54 26.94 1.54
C SER A 305 14.57 26.19 2.45
N VAL A 306 14.96 25.79 3.66
CA VAL A 306 14.04 25.14 4.62
C VAL A 306 13.17 26.21 5.28
N ALA A 307 11.84 26.03 5.26
CA ALA A 307 10.90 26.93 5.91
C ALA A 307 10.86 26.72 7.44
N SER A 308 10.49 27.75 8.18
CA SER A 308 10.21 27.64 9.63
C SER A 308 8.91 26.89 9.93
N THR A 309 7.94 26.97 9.01
CA THR A 309 6.67 26.24 9.10
C THR A 309 6.82 24.88 8.45
N VAL A 310 6.43 23.83 9.16
CA VAL A 310 6.62 22.43 8.75
C VAL A 310 5.28 21.82 8.34
N ILE A 311 5.24 21.19 7.17
CA ILE A 311 4.08 20.42 6.70
C ILE A 311 4.56 19.03 6.27
N GLY A 312 3.95 17.97 6.80
CA GLY A 312 4.33 16.59 6.49
C GLY A 312 5.78 16.26 6.89
N GLN A 313 6.51 15.59 6.00
CA GLN A 313 7.94 15.32 6.11
C GLN A 313 8.72 16.60 5.78
N GLY A 314 8.92 17.48 6.76
CA GLY A 314 9.62 18.75 6.55
C GLY A 314 10.99 18.84 7.22
N ASN A 315 11.39 20.07 7.56
CA ASN A 315 12.70 20.39 8.16
C ASN A 315 13.91 19.94 7.32
N THR A 316 13.73 19.79 6.02
CA THR A 316 14.71 19.29 5.06
C THR A 316 14.43 19.84 3.65
N THR A 317 15.42 19.73 2.77
CA THR A 317 15.21 19.86 1.30
C THR A 317 15.51 18.56 0.56
N ALA A 318 15.76 17.48 1.30
CA ALA A 318 16.06 16.16 0.76
C ALA A 318 15.33 15.05 1.50
N TRP A 319 14.87 14.05 0.76
CA TRP A 319 14.12 12.89 1.26
C TRP A 319 14.64 11.60 0.67
N ARG A 320 14.49 10.52 1.43
CA ARG A 320 14.69 9.15 0.98
C ARG A 320 13.36 8.53 0.59
N LEU A 321 13.35 7.84 -0.54
CA LEU A 321 12.26 7.02 -1.03
C LEU A 321 12.78 5.58 -1.12
N CYS A 322 12.53 4.76 -0.09
CA CYS A 322 13.10 3.40 -0.06
C CYS A 322 12.50 2.52 -1.16
N GLY A 323 11.19 2.64 -1.41
CA GLY A 323 10.47 2.05 -2.53
C GLY A 323 9.70 3.13 -3.28
N LEU A 324 9.70 3.02 -4.61
CA LEU A 324 8.89 3.84 -5.51
C LEU A 324 8.54 3.04 -6.76
N ASP A 325 7.43 3.39 -7.38
CA ASP A 325 6.96 2.84 -8.65
C ASP A 325 6.45 3.98 -9.56
N LYS A 326 5.95 3.64 -10.75
CA LYS A 326 5.39 4.61 -11.69
C LYS A 326 4.16 5.37 -11.18
N ASN A 327 3.50 4.86 -10.14
CA ASN A 327 2.30 5.44 -9.54
C ASN A 327 2.62 6.29 -8.30
N THR A 328 3.88 6.29 -7.85
CA THR A 328 4.32 7.00 -6.66
C THR A 328 4.24 8.51 -6.92
N CYS A 329 3.26 9.16 -6.28
CA CYS A 329 3.06 10.59 -6.35
C CYS A 329 3.36 11.21 -4.98
N LEU A 330 4.27 12.20 -4.96
CA LEU A 330 4.51 13.06 -3.81
C LEU A 330 3.77 14.37 -4.07
N THR A 331 2.77 14.69 -3.26
CA THR A 331 1.87 15.80 -3.55
C THR A 331 2.60 17.14 -3.49
N GLU A 332 2.78 17.80 -4.63
CA GLU A 332 2.81 19.26 -4.74
C GLU A 332 1.38 19.77 -5.00
N LEU A 333 0.99 20.81 -4.26
CA LEU A 333 -0.40 21.25 -4.10
C LEU A 333 -0.91 22.10 -5.29
N VAL A 334 -0.89 21.54 -6.51
CA VAL A 334 -1.31 22.28 -7.74
C VAL A 334 -2.24 21.48 -8.69
N GLN A 335 -2.88 20.39 -8.27
CA GLN A 335 -3.95 19.75 -9.07
C GLN A 335 -5.34 20.04 -8.49
N GLY A 336 -5.83 21.26 -8.74
CA GLY A 336 -7.14 21.73 -8.27
C GLY A 336 -8.29 21.57 -9.29
N PHE A 337 -8.08 20.94 -10.45
CA PHE A 337 -9.14 20.75 -11.44
C PHE A 337 -9.24 19.29 -11.88
N ASP A 338 -10.37 18.68 -11.55
CA ASP A 338 -10.74 17.31 -11.91
C ASP A 338 -11.67 17.35 -13.14
N GLN A 339 -11.10 17.03 -14.30
CA GLN A 339 -11.82 17.08 -15.58
C GLN A 339 -12.89 16.00 -15.71
N GLU A 340 -12.75 14.87 -15.02
CA GLU A 340 -13.73 13.79 -15.02
C GLU A 340 -14.95 14.18 -14.18
N ALA A 341 -14.72 14.74 -12.99
CA ALA A 341 -15.77 15.32 -12.17
C ALA A 341 -16.49 16.47 -12.90
N ALA A 342 -15.75 17.37 -13.56
CA ALA A 342 -16.35 18.45 -14.36
C ALA A 342 -17.22 17.93 -15.51
N ALA A 343 -16.79 16.89 -16.22
CA ALA A 343 -17.57 16.27 -17.30
C ALA A 343 -18.87 15.64 -16.78
N VAL A 344 -18.82 14.94 -15.64
CA VAL A 344 -20.02 14.33 -15.01
C VAL A 344 -20.99 15.40 -14.51
N VAL A 345 -20.50 16.48 -13.90
CA VAL A 345 -21.34 17.61 -13.46
C VAL A 345 -22.01 18.29 -14.65
N MET A 346 -21.26 18.53 -15.74
CA MET A 346 -21.82 19.13 -16.95
C MET A 346 -22.87 18.23 -17.63
N ALA A 347 -22.66 16.91 -17.65
CA ALA A 347 -23.64 15.96 -18.15
C ALA A 347 -24.93 15.98 -17.32
N ARG A 348 -24.82 15.97 -15.98
CA ARG A 348 -25.98 16.07 -15.08
C ARG A 348 -26.73 17.39 -15.23
N LEU A 349 -26.02 18.51 -15.30
CA LEU A 349 -26.62 19.83 -15.49
C LEU A 349 -27.32 19.95 -16.85
N THR A 350 -26.76 19.35 -17.89
CA THR A 350 -27.38 19.32 -19.22
C THR A 350 -28.66 18.49 -19.21
N SER A 351 -28.65 17.30 -18.58
CA SER A 351 -29.85 16.46 -18.41
C SER A 351 -30.94 17.21 -17.65
N TYR A 352 -30.59 17.84 -16.52
CA TYR A 352 -31.54 18.64 -15.74
C TYR A 352 -32.16 19.79 -16.56
N LYS A 353 -31.36 20.50 -17.36
CA LYS A 353 -31.86 21.57 -18.23
C LYS A 353 -32.75 21.04 -19.35
N MET A 354 -32.44 19.87 -19.92
CA MET A 354 -33.31 19.21 -20.90
C MET A 354 -34.67 18.82 -20.29
N GLU A 355 -34.71 18.47 -19.02
CA GLU A 355 -35.95 18.10 -18.31
C GLU A 355 -36.76 19.32 -17.83
N SER A 356 -36.09 20.41 -17.45
CA SER A 356 -36.72 21.59 -16.83
C SER A 356 -37.10 22.69 -17.82
N GLU A 357 -36.52 22.71 -19.02
CA GLU A 357 -36.73 23.75 -20.02
C GLU A 357 -37.24 23.13 -21.35
N GLU A 358 -38.53 23.29 -21.66
CA GLU A 358 -39.20 22.69 -22.84
C GLU A 358 -38.56 23.03 -24.21
N THR A 359 -37.78 24.13 -24.29
CA THR A 359 -37.14 24.60 -25.53
C THR A 359 -35.62 24.59 -25.49
N PHE A 360 -35.03 23.81 -24.58
CA PHE A 360 -33.58 23.76 -24.39
C PHE A 360 -32.85 22.90 -25.44
N ASP A 361 -31.98 23.54 -26.21
CA ASP A 361 -31.07 22.89 -27.16
C ASP A 361 -29.74 22.54 -26.48
N ALA A 362 -29.68 21.31 -25.96
CA ALA A 362 -28.53 20.77 -25.25
C ALA A 362 -27.24 20.76 -26.07
N THR A 363 -27.33 20.47 -27.37
CA THR A 363 -26.14 20.37 -28.24
C THR A 363 -25.53 21.74 -28.42
N ARG A 364 -26.34 22.75 -28.73
CA ARG A 364 -25.87 24.12 -28.92
C ARG A 364 -25.39 24.75 -27.61
N TRP A 365 -26.00 24.38 -26.49
CA TRP A 365 -25.59 24.83 -25.16
C TRP A 365 -24.24 24.22 -24.73
N LEU A 366 -24.05 22.91 -24.93
CA LEU A 366 -22.78 22.23 -24.68
C LEU A 366 -21.65 22.80 -25.55
N ASP A 367 -21.90 22.98 -26.86
CA ASP A 367 -20.93 23.55 -27.79
C ASP A 367 -20.52 24.98 -27.36
N ARG A 368 -21.46 25.81 -26.91
CA ARG A 368 -21.15 27.16 -26.41
C ARG A 368 -20.29 27.16 -25.14
N ASN A 369 -20.52 26.22 -24.23
CA ASN A 369 -19.73 26.11 -23.01
C ASN A 369 -18.33 25.53 -23.29
N LEU A 370 -18.23 24.55 -24.19
CA LEU A 370 -16.96 24.02 -24.64
C LEU A 370 -16.11 25.10 -25.32
N ILE A 371 -16.71 25.90 -26.22
CA ILE A 371 -16.03 27.03 -26.87
C ILE A 371 -15.53 28.04 -25.85
N ARG A 372 -16.34 28.40 -24.85
CA ARG A 372 -15.94 29.33 -23.78
C ARG A 372 -14.78 28.79 -22.95
N LEU A 373 -14.79 27.50 -22.63
CA LEU A 373 -13.72 26.84 -21.89
C LEU A 373 -12.43 26.83 -22.71
N CYS A 374 -12.48 26.37 -23.96
CA CYS A 374 -11.34 26.37 -24.87
C CYS A 374 -10.78 27.77 -25.15
N SER A 375 -11.64 28.78 -25.27
CA SER A 375 -11.21 30.17 -25.50
C SER A 375 -10.59 30.82 -24.25
N LYS A 376 -10.93 30.33 -23.06
CA LYS A 376 -10.45 30.90 -21.80
C LYS A 376 -9.18 30.21 -21.29
N PHE A 377 -9.02 28.92 -21.59
CA PHE A 377 -7.96 28.07 -21.03
C PHE A 377 -7.10 27.36 -22.07
N GLY A 378 -7.40 27.51 -23.37
CA GLY A 378 -6.53 27.03 -24.44
C GLY A 378 -5.42 28.03 -24.75
N ASP A 379 -4.25 27.51 -25.09
CA ASP A 379 -3.15 28.28 -25.62
C ASP A 379 -3.30 28.36 -27.14
N TYR A 380 -3.38 29.58 -27.68
CA TYR A 380 -3.46 29.80 -29.13
C TYR A 380 -3.00 31.20 -29.50
N ARG A 381 -2.58 31.35 -30.76
CA ARG A 381 -2.36 32.64 -31.41
C ARG A 381 -3.65 33.07 -32.09
N LYS A 382 -4.00 34.35 -31.93
CA LYS A 382 -5.21 34.91 -32.52
C LYS A 382 -5.17 34.73 -34.05
N ASP A 383 -6.30 34.28 -34.61
CA ASP A 383 -6.49 34.04 -36.04
C ASP A 383 -5.63 32.92 -36.66
N ASP A 384 -4.97 32.07 -35.84
CA ASP A 384 -4.23 30.87 -36.28
C ASP A 384 -4.77 29.59 -35.61
N PRO A 385 -5.70 28.85 -36.26
CA PRO A 385 -6.29 27.63 -35.70
C PRO A 385 -5.30 26.49 -35.46
N THR A 386 -4.16 26.47 -36.16
CA THR A 386 -3.17 25.39 -36.04
C THR A 386 -2.30 25.49 -34.79
N SER A 387 -2.34 26.66 -34.13
CA SER A 387 -1.63 26.94 -32.89
C SER A 387 -2.38 26.50 -31.63
N PHE A 388 -3.64 26.05 -31.76
CA PHE A 388 -4.46 25.73 -30.61
C PHE A 388 -3.99 24.45 -29.91
N ALA A 389 -3.63 24.58 -28.64
CA ALA A 389 -3.28 23.49 -27.76
C ALA A 389 -4.03 23.63 -26.42
N LEU A 390 -4.40 22.49 -25.84
CA LEU A 390 -4.94 22.42 -24.49
C LEU A 390 -3.93 21.72 -23.59
N ASN A 391 -3.82 22.22 -22.37
CA ASN A 391 -3.07 21.55 -21.32
C ASN A 391 -3.61 20.12 -21.12
N PRO A 392 -2.76 19.10 -20.84
CA PRO A 392 -3.19 17.71 -20.62
C PRO A 392 -4.32 17.52 -19.59
N SER A 393 -4.44 18.41 -18.60
CA SER A 393 -5.55 18.42 -17.63
C SER A 393 -6.90 18.85 -18.20
N PHE A 394 -6.95 19.33 -19.45
CA PHE A 394 -8.16 19.75 -20.17
C PHE A 394 -8.32 19.04 -21.53
N SER A 395 -7.32 18.28 -21.99
CA SER A 395 -7.27 17.77 -23.35
C SER A 395 -8.32 16.70 -23.65
N LEU A 396 -8.81 15.98 -22.63
CA LEU A 396 -9.86 14.96 -22.77
C LEU A 396 -11.27 15.54 -22.72
N PHE A 397 -11.44 16.74 -22.16
CA PHE A 397 -12.75 17.37 -21.98
C PHE A 397 -13.51 17.63 -23.29
N PRO A 398 -12.88 18.15 -24.38
CA PRO A 398 -13.54 18.25 -25.68
C PRO A 398 -14.01 16.89 -26.23
N GLN A 399 -13.26 15.83 -25.96
CA GLN A 399 -13.59 14.48 -26.42
C GLN A 399 -14.79 13.91 -25.66
N PHE A 400 -14.87 14.14 -24.34
CA PHE A 400 -16.07 13.79 -23.56
C PHE A 400 -17.32 14.52 -24.06
N MET A 401 -17.24 15.83 -24.33
CA MET A 401 -18.37 16.60 -24.85
C MET A 401 -18.77 16.16 -26.27
N PHE A 402 -17.79 15.79 -27.09
CA PHE A 402 -18.01 15.23 -28.43
C PHE A 402 -18.71 13.87 -28.39
N ASN A 403 -18.37 13.00 -27.44
CA ASN A 403 -19.03 11.72 -27.27
C ASN A 403 -20.44 11.90 -26.66
N LEU A 404 -20.58 12.79 -25.67
CA LEU A 404 -21.84 13.07 -25.00
C LEU A 404 -22.91 13.62 -25.94
N ARG A 405 -22.53 14.46 -26.91
CA ARG A 405 -23.47 15.00 -27.92
C ARG A 405 -23.88 14.00 -29.01
N ARG A 406 -23.25 12.81 -29.08
CA ARG A 406 -23.47 11.79 -30.13
C ARG A 406 -23.97 10.45 -29.56
N SER A 407 -24.14 10.34 -28.24
CA SER A 407 -24.50 9.07 -27.61
C SER A 407 -25.93 8.64 -28.00
N GLN A 408 -26.08 7.36 -28.37
CA GLN A 408 -27.36 6.74 -28.71
C GLN A 408 -28.00 6.12 -27.46
N PHE A 409 -28.88 6.85 -26.79
CA PHE A 409 -29.61 6.34 -25.63
C PHE A 409 -30.68 5.24 -25.92
N VAL A 410 -30.67 4.52 -27.08
CA VAL A 410 -31.78 3.58 -27.44
C VAL A 410 -31.45 2.23 -28.13
N GLN A 411 -30.30 1.95 -28.76
CA GLN A 411 -30.17 0.69 -29.52
C GLN A 411 -29.02 -0.24 -29.11
N ALA A 412 -29.30 -1.05 -28.08
CA ALA A 412 -28.93 -2.45 -27.88
C ALA A 412 -28.88 -2.70 -26.37
N PHE A 413 -30.00 -3.12 -25.78
CA PHE A 413 -30.11 -3.37 -24.34
C PHE A 413 -28.99 -4.30 -23.81
N ALA A 414 -28.57 -5.28 -24.61
CA ALA A 414 -27.42 -6.13 -24.30
C ALA A 414 -26.08 -5.35 -24.23
N GLN A 415 -25.82 -4.39 -25.13
CA GLN A 415 -24.61 -3.57 -25.07
C GLN A 415 -24.66 -2.54 -23.93
N LEU A 416 -25.85 -2.02 -23.61
CA LEU A 416 -26.06 -1.14 -22.46
C LEU A 416 -25.78 -1.86 -21.13
N LEU A 417 -26.19 -3.12 -21.00
CA LEU A 417 -25.87 -3.93 -19.82
C LEU A 417 -24.39 -4.33 -19.78
N GLN A 418 -23.75 -4.54 -20.93
CA GLN A 418 -22.34 -4.94 -21.00
C GLN A 418 -21.36 -3.78 -20.74
N ALA A 419 -21.68 -2.57 -21.21
CA ALA A 419 -20.82 -1.39 -21.07
C ALA A 419 -20.28 -1.13 -19.64
N PRO A 420 -21.09 -1.15 -18.56
CA PRO A 420 -20.56 -0.95 -17.21
C PRO A 420 -19.64 -2.10 -16.75
N HIS A 421 -19.82 -3.32 -17.27
CA HIS A 421 -18.89 -4.42 -17.00
C HIS A 421 -17.55 -4.18 -17.69
N ASP A 422 -17.55 -3.79 -18.96
CA ASP A 422 -16.34 -3.50 -19.72
C ASP A 422 -15.56 -2.31 -19.10
N ASP A 423 -16.26 -1.26 -18.69
CA ASP A 423 -15.68 -0.11 -18.00
C ASP A 423 -15.07 -0.50 -16.63
N ALA A 424 -15.78 -1.35 -15.88
CA ALA A 424 -15.28 -1.87 -14.62
C ALA A 424 -14.02 -2.72 -14.83
N GLU A 425 -13.98 -3.56 -15.87
CA GLU A 425 -12.80 -4.35 -16.22
C GLU A 425 -11.60 -3.49 -16.57
N LEU A 426 -11.78 -2.39 -17.31
CA LEU A 426 -10.71 -1.43 -17.60
C LEU A 426 -10.13 -0.80 -16.33
N ILE A 427 -10.99 -0.34 -15.41
CA ILE A 427 -10.55 0.23 -14.13
C ILE A 427 -9.85 -0.83 -13.28
N ILE A 428 -10.42 -2.04 -13.23
CA ILE A 428 -9.84 -3.17 -12.51
C ILE A 428 -8.46 -3.47 -13.05
N ARG A 429 -8.24 -3.45 -14.37
CA ARG A 429 -6.96 -3.76 -15.01
C ARG A 429 -5.85 -2.77 -14.63
N ASP A 430 -6.17 -1.48 -14.58
CA ASP A 430 -5.13 -0.45 -14.46
C ASP A 430 -4.89 -0.02 -12.99
N ARG A 431 -5.86 -0.20 -12.10
CA ARG A 431 -5.76 0.23 -10.69
C ARG A 431 -4.97 -0.75 -9.83
N PHE A 432 -4.12 -0.22 -8.96
CA PHE A 432 -3.49 -0.96 -7.87
C PHE A 432 -3.82 -0.31 -6.52
N PRO A 433 -4.18 -1.09 -5.48
CA PRO A 433 -4.50 -2.52 -5.52
C PRO A 433 -5.78 -2.78 -6.33
N VAL A 434 -5.98 -4.04 -6.68
CA VAL A 434 -7.17 -4.50 -7.42
C VAL A 434 -8.42 -4.22 -6.59
N PRO A 435 -9.40 -3.46 -7.12
CA PRO A 435 -10.60 -3.12 -6.36
C PRO A 435 -11.55 -4.31 -6.25
N ARG A 436 -12.37 -4.32 -5.20
CA ARG A 436 -13.50 -5.26 -5.07
C ARG A 436 -14.62 -4.82 -6.02
N LEU A 437 -14.91 -5.61 -7.04
CA LEU A 437 -16.09 -5.42 -7.87
C LEU A 437 -17.34 -5.94 -7.15
N VAL A 438 -18.37 -5.10 -7.06
CA VAL A 438 -19.68 -5.46 -6.53
C VAL A 438 -20.71 -5.25 -7.62
N VAL A 439 -21.31 -6.34 -8.09
CA VAL A 439 -22.44 -6.32 -9.03
C VAL A 439 -23.69 -6.62 -8.22
N CYS A 440 -24.69 -5.74 -8.29
CA CYS A 440 -25.91 -5.89 -7.52
C CYS A 440 -27.09 -5.20 -8.19
N ASP A 441 -28.28 -5.75 -7.98
CA ASP A 441 -29.54 -5.17 -8.41
C ASP A 441 -30.20 -4.33 -7.31
N GLN A 442 -31.23 -3.59 -7.69
CA GLN A 442 -32.06 -2.85 -6.75
C GLN A 442 -32.59 -3.79 -5.65
N HIS A 443 -32.58 -3.31 -4.41
CA HIS A 443 -32.95 -4.07 -3.20
C HIS A 443 -32.04 -5.27 -2.87
N GLY A 444 -30.98 -5.52 -3.64
CA GLY A 444 -29.95 -6.50 -3.28
C GLY A 444 -29.20 -6.08 -2.01
N SER A 445 -28.80 -7.05 -1.18
CA SER A 445 -28.07 -6.78 0.07
C SER A 445 -26.75 -6.02 -0.15
N GLN A 446 -26.13 -6.21 -1.32
CA GLN A 446 -24.90 -5.54 -1.74
C GLN A 446 -25.13 -4.10 -2.25
N ALA A 447 -26.36 -3.74 -2.66
CA ALA A 447 -26.69 -2.38 -3.10
C ALA A 447 -26.50 -1.35 -1.97
N ARG A 448 -26.48 -1.78 -0.71
CA ARG A 448 -26.14 -0.94 0.45
C ARG A 448 -24.80 -0.23 0.32
N PHE A 449 -23.84 -0.82 -0.40
CA PHE A 449 -22.53 -0.18 -0.64
C PHE A 449 -22.66 1.07 -1.50
N LEU A 450 -23.57 1.06 -2.48
CA LEU A 450 -23.92 2.23 -3.28
C LEU A 450 -24.73 3.23 -2.45
N LEU A 451 -25.80 2.77 -1.79
CA LEU A 451 -26.70 3.63 -1.02
C LEU A 451 -25.97 4.43 0.08
N ALA A 452 -24.98 3.82 0.76
CA ALA A 452 -24.17 4.49 1.77
C ALA A 452 -23.21 5.58 1.21
N LYS A 453 -23.08 5.69 -0.11
CA LYS A 453 -22.27 6.73 -0.79
C LYS A 453 -23.11 7.80 -1.48
N LEU A 454 -24.42 7.59 -1.58
CA LEU A 454 -25.32 8.56 -2.20
C LEU A 454 -25.65 9.69 -1.22
N ASN A 455 -25.90 10.88 -1.75
CA ASN A 455 -26.46 11.98 -0.97
C ASN A 455 -27.89 11.61 -0.53
N PRO A 456 -28.22 11.68 0.77
CA PRO A 456 -29.55 11.34 1.27
C PRO A 456 -30.57 12.45 1.01
N SER A 457 -30.85 12.75 -0.27
CA SER A 457 -31.79 13.80 -0.68
C SER A 457 -33.23 13.53 -0.22
N ALA A 458 -33.62 12.27 -0.08
CA ALA A 458 -34.88 11.82 0.49
C ALA A 458 -34.60 10.88 1.66
N THR A 459 -34.95 11.30 2.88
CA THR A 459 -34.82 10.51 4.11
C THR A 459 -36.19 10.29 4.74
N TYR A 460 -36.29 9.34 5.68
CA TYR A 460 -37.51 9.08 6.43
C TYR A 460 -37.99 10.29 7.27
N ASN A 461 -37.10 11.26 7.53
CA ASN A 461 -37.42 12.49 8.24
C ASN A 461 -37.95 13.62 7.33
N ASN A 462 -37.94 13.42 6.00
CA ASN A 462 -38.33 14.45 5.03
C ASN A 462 -39.31 13.84 4.01
N GLU A 463 -40.62 13.90 4.31
CA GLU A 463 -41.73 13.34 3.51
C GLU A 463 -41.99 14.08 2.17
N GLY A 464 -40.95 14.61 1.52
CA GLY A 464 -41.08 15.55 0.39
C GLY A 464 -40.77 15.01 -1.01
N ALA A 465 -40.31 13.77 -1.16
CA ALA A 465 -39.82 13.28 -2.45
C ALA A 465 -40.71 12.14 -3.00
N ALA A 466 -41.85 12.50 -3.57
CA ALA A 466 -42.68 11.55 -4.31
C ALA A 466 -41.89 11.00 -5.52
N GLY A 467 -41.53 9.72 -5.49
CA GLY A 467 -40.88 9.01 -6.60
C GLY A 467 -39.36 8.76 -6.47
N MET A 468 -38.73 9.10 -5.33
CA MET A 468 -37.32 8.76 -5.07
C MET A 468 -37.19 7.65 -4.02
N ASP A 469 -36.23 6.75 -4.21
CA ASP A 469 -35.88 5.74 -3.18
C ASP A 469 -35.37 6.45 -1.91
N VAL A 470 -36.02 6.16 -0.78
CA VAL A 470 -35.70 6.76 0.51
C VAL A 470 -34.45 6.11 1.11
N ILE A 471 -33.45 6.92 1.45
CA ILE A 471 -32.24 6.46 2.13
C ILE A 471 -32.45 6.57 3.65
N PHE A 472 -32.37 5.42 4.33
CA PHE A 472 -32.46 5.35 5.78
C PHE A 472 -31.13 5.73 6.44
N THR A 473 -30.93 7.02 6.66
CA THR A 473 -29.76 7.58 7.37
C THR A 473 -30.14 8.81 8.18
N ASP A 474 -29.39 9.06 9.26
CA ASP A 474 -29.42 10.30 10.04
C ASP A 474 -28.48 11.37 9.45
N ASP A 475 -27.73 11.04 8.38
CA ASP A 475 -26.80 11.97 7.75
C ASP A 475 -27.51 13.19 7.17
N VAL A 476 -26.87 14.34 7.33
CA VAL A 476 -27.35 15.61 6.79
C VAL A 476 -27.23 15.58 5.26
N ASN A 477 -28.32 15.87 4.56
CA ASN A 477 -28.28 15.98 3.12
C ASN A 477 -27.53 17.24 2.66
N LEU A 478 -27.02 17.21 1.43
CA LEU A 478 -26.19 18.27 0.87
C LEU A 478 -26.88 19.65 0.87
N GLN A 479 -28.20 19.69 0.68
CA GLN A 479 -28.98 20.92 0.67
C GLN A 479 -28.95 21.60 2.05
N VAL A 480 -29.26 20.85 3.11
CA VAL A 480 -29.25 21.35 4.49
C VAL A 480 -27.82 21.76 4.91
N PHE A 481 -26.80 21.01 4.47
CA PHE A 481 -25.40 21.39 4.67
C PHE A 481 -25.09 22.77 4.06
N PHE A 482 -25.47 22.99 2.79
CA PHE A 482 -25.23 24.27 2.11
C PHE A 482 -26.01 25.42 2.75
N GLU A 483 -27.27 25.21 3.16
CA GLU A 483 -28.04 26.23 3.85
C GLU A 483 -27.38 26.64 5.18
N HIS A 484 -26.87 25.68 5.94
CA HIS A 484 -26.15 25.96 7.17
C HIS A 484 -24.82 26.68 6.90
N LEU A 485 -24.05 26.21 5.91
CA LEU A 485 -22.80 26.84 5.48
C LEU A 485 -23.02 28.29 5.04
N GLN A 486 -24.04 28.54 4.22
CA GLN A 486 -24.39 29.89 3.76
C GLN A 486 -24.75 30.80 4.92
N ARG A 487 -25.56 30.32 5.89
CA ARG A 487 -25.90 31.11 7.09
C ARG A 487 -24.66 31.47 7.91
N LEU A 488 -23.75 30.53 8.13
CA LEU A 488 -22.51 30.79 8.87
C LEU A 488 -21.55 31.72 8.11
N ALA A 489 -21.46 31.56 6.79
CA ALA A 489 -20.62 32.40 5.93
C ALA A 489 -21.08 33.86 5.89
N VAL A 490 -22.38 34.13 6.02
CA VAL A 490 -22.92 35.51 6.07
C VAL A 490 -23.00 36.09 7.49
N GLN A 491 -22.89 35.25 8.53
CA GLN A 491 -22.83 35.67 9.94
C GLN A 491 -21.39 35.99 10.39
N SER A 492 -20.39 35.51 9.67
CA SER A 492 -18.98 35.86 9.91
C SER A 492 -18.69 37.22 9.27
N SER A 493 -19.07 38.29 9.96
CA SER A 493 -18.68 39.67 9.68
C SER A 493 -18.38 40.39 10.98
#